data_AF-A0A6M2AF40-F1
#
_entry.id   AF-A0A6M2AF40-F1
#
_cell.length_a   1.000
_cell.length_b   1.000
_cell.length_c   1.000
_cell.angle_alpha   90.00
_cell.angle_beta   90.00
_cell.angle_gamma   90.00
#
_symmetry.space_group_name_H-M   'P 1'
#
loop_
_entity.id
_entity.type
_entity.pdbx_description
1 polymer ?
#
loop_
_entity_poly.entity_id
_entity_poly.type
_entity_poly.pdbx_seq_one_letter_code
_entity_poly.pdbx_strand_id
1 'polypeptide(L)'
;MKKFKSWFIAFFIIILAIIILWVIKTPIAASYLSSKLKTDVSMSNLAVSTKGMQIKNFRIKNPSKSKNRYAFEAKNITINYSFAKLFASPSIIDDILIEDISLDIECSNPLCTKNNWTNIVDSVNAKEKRTVSKKEIIISSLSLKSMDVEIWGLGLDFDKKKTSHVASLQFNNFSNKTGFPTQQLIAAIFKSAGLTDYLKGILEKKSFWEGVMKGFKEIGHVEDNCLEESLKSI
;
A
#
# COMPACT_ATOMS: atom_id res chain seq x y z
N MET A 1 28.47 -49.66 -4.45
CA MET A 1 28.16 -48.69 -3.36
C MET A 1 28.40 -47.19 -3.70
N LYS A 2 28.98 -46.80 -4.85
CA LYS A 2 29.22 -45.36 -5.16
C LYS A 2 27.99 -44.55 -5.61
N LYS A 3 26.95 -45.18 -6.18
CA LYS A 3 25.76 -44.48 -6.72
C LYS A 3 24.83 -43.90 -5.64
N PHE A 4 24.74 -44.53 -4.47
CA PHE A 4 23.92 -44.03 -3.36
C PHE A 4 24.45 -42.67 -2.83
N LYS A 5 25.78 -42.48 -2.78
CA LYS A 5 26.40 -41.27 -2.22
C LYS A 5 26.09 -39.99 -3.02
N SER A 6 25.88 -40.10 -4.34
CA SER A 6 25.61 -38.94 -5.20
C SER A 6 24.18 -38.40 -5.06
N TRP A 7 23.18 -39.29 -4.89
CA TRP A 7 21.79 -38.86 -4.68
C TRP A 7 21.58 -38.20 -3.31
N PHE A 8 22.26 -38.70 -2.27
CA PHE A 8 22.25 -38.06 -0.94
C PHE A 8 22.81 -36.63 -0.98
N ILE A 9 23.88 -36.38 -1.74
CA ILE A 9 24.45 -35.03 -1.91
C ILE A 9 23.45 -34.11 -2.63
N ALA A 10 22.83 -34.58 -3.72
CA ALA A 10 21.83 -33.80 -4.44
C ALA A 10 20.61 -33.45 -3.56
N PHE A 11 20.13 -34.41 -2.77
CA PHE A 11 19.04 -34.19 -1.81
C PHE A 11 19.39 -33.12 -0.77
N PHE A 12 20.62 -33.14 -0.24
CA PHE A 12 21.09 -32.15 0.74
C PHE A 12 21.18 -30.75 0.13
N ILE A 13 21.64 -30.64 -1.12
CA ILE A 13 21.68 -29.37 -1.86
C ILE A 13 20.26 -28.81 -2.06
N ILE A 14 19.28 -29.66 -2.40
CA ILE A 14 17.88 -29.24 -2.56
C ILE A 14 17.31 -28.74 -1.24
N ILE A 15 17.54 -29.46 -0.13
CA ILE A 15 17.09 -29.02 1.20
C ILE A 15 17.73 -27.67 1.56
N LEU A 16 19.04 -27.54 1.36
CA LEU A 16 19.77 -26.31 1.65
C LEU A 16 19.21 -25.14 0.83
N ALA A 17 18.94 -25.35 -0.46
CA ALA A 17 18.32 -24.34 -1.32
C ALA A 17 16.92 -23.95 -0.83
N ILE A 18 16.10 -24.90 -0.39
CA ILE A 18 14.77 -24.64 0.19
C ILE A 18 14.89 -23.78 1.46
N ILE A 19 15.83 -24.10 2.35
CA ILE A 19 16.08 -23.34 3.59
C ILE A 19 16.52 -21.91 3.25
N ILE A 20 17.46 -21.76 2.32
CA ILE A 20 17.95 -20.44 1.87
C ILE A 20 16.81 -19.61 1.30
N LEU A 21 15.98 -20.17 0.41
CA LEU A 21 14.82 -19.49 -0.16
C LEU A 21 13.81 -19.06 0.93
N TRP A 22 13.63 -19.89 1.96
CA TRP A 22 12.74 -19.57 3.07
C TRP A 22 13.24 -18.41 3.93
N VAL A 23 14.56 -18.26 4.10
CA VAL A 23 15.16 -17.14 4.84
C VAL A 23 15.15 -15.84 4.03
N ILE A 24 15.40 -15.91 2.73
CA ILE A 24 15.62 -14.72 1.88
C ILE A 24 14.31 -14.09 1.36
N LYS A 25 13.14 -14.76 1.49
CA LYS A 25 11.85 -14.23 1.01
C LYS A 25 11.50 -12.83 1.55
N THR A 26 11.79 -12.57 2.82
CA THR A 26 11.48 -11.30 3.50
C THR A 26 12.33 -10.14 2.95
N PRO A 27 13.67 -10.23 2.92
CA PRO A 27 14.49 -9.17 2.34
C PRO A 27 14.26 -8.97 0.84
N ILE A 28 13.94 -10.03 0.07
CA ILE A 28 13.56 -9.88 -1.35
C ILE A 28 12.28 -9.06 -1.49
N ALA A 29 11.23 -9.40 -0.74
CA ALA A 29 9.96 -8.68 -0.79
C ALA A 29 10.13 -7.20 -0.38
N ALA A 30 10.88 -6.95 0.70
CA ALA A 30 11.21 -5.60 1.13
C ALA A 30 12.00 -4.83 0.04
N SER A 31 13.05 -5.42 -0.52
CA SER A 31 13.84 -4.78 -1.58
C SER A 31 13.02 -4.51 -2.85
N TYR A 32 12.13 -5.43 -3.23
CA TYR A 32 11.23 -5.24 -4.37
C TYR A 32 10.29 -4.06 -4.12
N LEU A 33 9.64 -4.00 -2.95
CA LEU A 33 8.75 -2.91 -2.58
C LEU A 33 9.51 -1.58 -2.44
N SER A 34 10.72 -1.58 -1.88
CA SER A 34 11.55 -0.38 -1.80
C SER A 34 11.88 0.17 -3.18
N SER A 35 12.22 -0.71 -4.11
CA SER A 35 12.48 -0.33 -5.50
C SER A 35 11.23 0.18 -6.21
N LYS A 36 10.05 -0.37 -5.88
CA LYS A 36 8.78 0.04 -6.48
C LYS A 36 8.25 1.35 -5.92
N LEU A 37 8.34 1.55 -4.61
CA LEU A 37 7.89 2.76 -3.93
C LEU A 37 8.93 3.88 -3.94
N LYS A 38 10.16 3.60 -4.40
CA LYS A 38 11.28 4.55 -4.39
C LYS A 38 11.56 5.15 -3.00
N THR A 39 11.23 4.41 -1.95
CA THR A 39 11.48 4.73 -0.56
C THR A 39 11.83 3.43 0.19
N ASP A 40 12.52 3.51 1.31
CA ASP A 40 12.90 2.32 2.08
C ASP A 40 11.66 1.67 2.68
N VAL A 41 11.41 0.42 2.27
CA VAL A 41 10.40 -0.46 2.85
C VAL A 41 11.11 -1.51 3.68
N SER A 42 10.59 -1.77 4.87
CA SER A 42 11.10 -2.84 5.73
C SER A 42 9.96 -3.65 6.32
N MET A 43 10.26 -4.92 6.63
CA MET A 43 9.33 -5.84 7.29
C MET A 43 10.14 -6.86 8.08
N SER A 44 9.59 -7.29 9.21
CA SER A 44 10.29 -8.21 10.12
C SER A 44 10.10 -9.68 9.77
N ASN A 45 8.89 -10.05 9.34
CA ASN A 45 8.56 -11.42 9.00
C ASN A 45 7.51 -11.46 7.89
N LEU A 46 7.66 -12.43 7.00
CA LEU A 46 6.74 -12.72 5.91
C LEU A 46 6.39 -14.21 5.97
N ALA A 47 5.25 -14.58 6.56
CA ALA A 47 4.76 -15.96 6.51
C ALA A 47 3.91 -16.15 5.25
N VAL A 48 4.15 -17.23 4.50
CA VAL A 48 3.42 -17.54 3.26
C VAL A 48 2.90 -18.96 3.38
N SER A 49 1.64 -19.15 3.02
CA SER A 49 0.95 -20.44 3.02
C SER A 49 0.09 -20.56 1.76
N THR A 50 -0.49 -21.73 1.55
CA THR A 50 -1.42 -21.97 0.43
C THR A 50 -2.76 -21.23 0.57
N LYS A 51 -3.06 -20.73 1.77
CA LYS A 51 -4.31 -20.04 2.14
C LYS A 51 -4.14 -18.54 2.38
N GLY A 52 -2.91 -18.03 2.26
CA GLY A 52 -2.65 -16.62 2.53
C GLY A 52 -1.22 -16.33 2.95
N MET A 53 -0.99 -15.05 3.22
CA MET A 53 0.28 -14.47 3.60
C MET A 53 0.08 -13.56 4.82
N GLN A 54 1.06 -13.53 5.72
CA GLN A 54 1.10 -12.61 6.85
C GLN A 54 2.42 -11.84 6.83
N ILE A 55 2.34 -10.52 6.99
CA ILE A 55 3.48 -9.61 7.07
C ILE A 55 3.46 -8.96 8.45
N LYS A 56 4.60 -8.94 9.13
CA LYS A 56 4.75 -8.31 10.45
C LYS A 56 5.68 -7.12 10.43
N ASN A 57 5.32 -6.07 11.16
CA ASN A 57 6.06 -4.81 11.30
C ASN A 57 6.43 -4.23 9.92
N PHE A 58 5.44 -4.10 9.05
CA PHE A 58 5.61 -3.47 7.76
C PHE A 58 5.78 -1.96 7.94
N ARG A 59 6.81 -1.38 7.33
CA ARG A 59 7.12 0.04 7.47
C ARG A 59 7.54 0.64 6.14
N ILE A 60 7.02 1.82 5.84
CA ILE A 60 7.42 2.67 4.73
C ILE A 60 8.11 3.89 5.32
N LYS A 61 9.36 4.15 4.91
CA LYS A 61 10.12 5.30 5.39
C LYS A 61 9.62 6.59 4.76
N ASN A 62 9.68 7.66 5.52
CA ASN A 62 9.45 9.00 4.99
C ASN A 62 10.60 9.45 4.07
N PRO A 63 10.33 10.39 3.14
CA PRO A 63 11.37 11.12 2.42
C PRO A 63 12.35 11.83 3.36
N SER A 64 13.50 12.26 2.84
CA SER A 64 14.49 12.97 3.65
C SER A 64 13.92 14.29 4.21
N LYS A 65 14.36 14.65 5.43
CA LYS A 65 13.95 15.86 6.18
C LYS A 65 12.54 15.84 6.77
N SER A 66 11.84 14.70 6.75
CA SER A 66 10.61 14.53 7.53
C SER A 66 10.85 14.52 9.04
N LYS A 67 9.85 14.95 9.81
CA LYS A 67 9.84 14.94 11.28
C LYS A 67 9.78 13.50 11.80
N ASN A 68 8.93 12.69 11.18
CA ASN A 68 8.77 11.28 11.51
C ASN A 68 9.62 10.39 10.60
N ARG A 69 10.18 9.31 11.16
CA ARG A 69 11.03 8.37 10.42
C ARG A 69 10.24 7.56 9.38
N TYR A 70 8.99 7.22 9.70
CA TYR A 70 8.15 6.35 8.90
C TYR A 70 6.88 7.10 8.48
N ALA A 71 6.55 7.01 7.19
CA ALA A 71 5.30 7.53 6.62
C ALA A 71 4.11 6.61 6.98
N PHE A 72 4.39 5.31 7.06
CA PHE A 72 3.40 4.27 7.34
C PHE A 72 4.04 3.15 8.14
N GLU A 73 3.37 2.70 9.17
CA GLU A 73 3.68 1.47 9.90
C GLU A 73 2.41 0.65 10.07
N ALA A 74 2.53 -0.67 9.92
CA ALA A 74 1.48 -1.62 10.27
C ALA A 74 2.10 -2.80 11.01
N LYS A 75 1.54 -3.14 12.17
CA LYS A 75 2.06 -4.26 12.97
C LYS A 75 1.78 -5.59 12.28
N ASN A 76 0.57 -5.75 11.74
CA ASN A 76 0.15 -6.96 11.06
C ASN A 76 -0.57 -6.63 9.74
N ILE A 77 -0.19 -7.34 8.68
CA ILE A 77 -0.93 -7.39 7.42
C ILE A 77 -1.23 -8.86 7.14
N THR A 78 -2.51 -9.20 7.01
CA THR A 78 -2.97 -10.54 6.63
C THR A 78 -3.61 -10.46 5.26
N ILE A 79 -3.16 -11.31 4.34
CA ILE A 79 -3.67 -11.39 2.98
C ILE A 79 -4.22 -12.80 2.81
N ASN A 80 -5.52 -12.94 2.70
CA ASN A 80 -6.20 -14.22 2.51
C ASN A 80 -6.44 -14.46 1.01
N TYR A 81 -6.04 -15.64 0.54
CA TYR A 81 -6.25 -16.09 -0.83
C TYR A 81 -6.23 -17.62 -0.89
N SER A 82 -6.62 -18.19 -2.03
CA SER A 82 -6.22 -19.57 -2.36
C SER A 82 -5.32 -19.57 -3.59
N PHE A 83 -4.33 -20.46 -3.64
CA PHE A 83 -3.47 -20.56 -4.83
C PHE A 83 -4.28 -20.77 -6.12
N ALA A 84 -5.34 -21.58 -6.10
CA ALA A 84 -6.22 -21.77 -7.24
C ALA A 84 -6.79 -20.44 -7.76
N LYS A 85 -7.32 -19.59 -6.86
CA LYS A 85 -7.85 -18.26 -7.20
C LYS A 85 -6.75 -17.26 -7.59
N LEU A 86 -5.57 -17.33 -6.98
CA LEU A 86 -4.46 -16.44 -7.30
C LEU A 86 -3.91 -16.71 -8.70
N PHE A 87 -3.90 -17.97 -9.14
CA PHE A 87 -3.43 -18.36 -10.47
C PHE A 87 -4.54 -18.39 -11.54
N ALA A 88 -5.82 -18.37 -11.17
CA ALA A 88 -6.95 -18.20 -12.08
C ALA A 88 -6.91 -16.85 -12.84
N SER A 89 -7.72 -16.72 -13.89
CA SER A 89 -7.92 -15.48 -14.64
C SER A 89 -9.41 -15.12 -14.61
N PRO A 90 -9.83 -14.12 -13.81
CA PRO A 90 -9.02 -13.17 -13.05
C PRO A 90 -8.34 -13.77 -11.82
N SER A 91 -7.22 -13.17 -11.40
CA SER A 91 -6.58 -13.45 -10.11
C SER A 91 -7.41 -12.84 -8.99
N ILE A 92 -7.77 -13.61 -7.96
CA ILE A 92 -8.60 -13.12 -6.85
C ILE A 92 -7.84 -13.20 -5.51
N ILE A 93 -7.85 -12.09 -4.79
CA ILE A 93 -7.46 -11.96 -3.39
C ILE A 93 -8.74 -11.78 -2.58
N ASP A 94 -9.00 -12.69 -1.64
CA ASP A 94 -10.27 -12.74 -0.92
C ASP A 94 -10.36 -11.60 0.11
N ASP A 95 -9.29 -11.35 0.87
CA ASP A 95 -9.27 -10.32 1.90
C ASP A 95 -7.86 -9.82 2.17
N ILE A 96 -7.72 -8.51 2.41
CA ILE A 96 -6.51 -7.87 2.92
C ILE A 96 -6.88 -7.16 4.20
N LEU A 97 -6.35 -7.61 5.33
CA LEU A 97 -6.55 -7.01 6.64
C LEU A 97 -5.23 -6.36 7.10
N ILE A 98 -5.27 -5.07 7.41
CA ILE A 98 -4.15 -4.30 7.94
C ILE A 98 -4.53 -3.80 9.34
N GLU A 99 -3.70 -4.11 10.34
CA GLU A 99 -4.00 -3.85 11.75
C GLU A 99 -2.85 -3.11 12.45
N ASP A 100 -3.23 -2.31 13.46
CA ASP A 100 -2.35 -1.47 14.26
C ASP A 100 -1.49 -0.57 13.37
N ILE A 101 -2.17 0.39 12.74
CA ILE A 101 -1.60 1.27 11.72
C ILE A 101 -1.18 2.58 12.35
N SER A 102 0.02 3.05 12.02
CA SER A 102 0.44 4.43 12.22
C SER A 102 0.65 5.08 10.85
N LEU A 103 -0.06 6.16 10.58
CA LEU A 103 0.00 6.92 9.33
C LEU A 103 0.46 8.34 9.63
N ASP A 104 1.57 8.73 9.02
CA ASP A 104 2.12 10.08 9.14
C ASP A 104 1.86 10.89 7.86
N ILE A 105 1.33 12.10 8.03
CA ILE A 105 1.04 13.05 6.95
C ILE A 105 1.68 14.38 7.31
N GLU A 106 2.74 14.74 6.59
CA GLU A 106 3.45 16.00 6.80
C GLU A 106 3.12 16.99 5.68
N CYS A 107 2.28 17.97 5.98
CA CYS A 107 1.89 19.01 5.03
C CYS A 107 3.04 19.98 4.79
N SER A 108 3.45 20.13 3.52
CA SER A 108 4.48 21.09 3.09
C SER A 108 3.89 22.46 2.73
N ASN A 109 2.56 22.59 2.74
CA ASN A 109 1.87 23.84 2.51
C ASN A 109 0.58 23.92 3.36
N PRO A 110 0.04 25.14 3.62
CA PRO A 110 -1.11 25.32 4.52
C PRO A 110 -2.37 24.54 4.15
N LEU A 111 -2.54 24.25 2.86
CA LEU A 111 -3.66 23.49 2.31
C LEU A 111 -3.40 21.98 2.25
N CYS A 112 -2.24 21.50 2.69
CA CYS A 112 -1.80 20.10 2.63
C CYS A 112 -1.90 19.42 1.25
N THR A 113 -2.02 20.19 0.17
CA THR A 113 -2.03 19.66 -1.22
C THR A 113 -0.67 19.12 -1.63
N LYS A 114 0.40 19.49 -0.92
CA LYS A 114 1.72 18.88 -1.01
C LYS A 114 2.08 18.32 0.36
N ASN A 115 2.46 17.06 0.40
CA ASN A 115 2.87 16.38 1.63
C ASN A 115 3.90 15.28 1.34
N ASN A 116 4.36 14.61 2.39
CA ASN A 116 5.26 13.45 2.29
C ASN A 116 4.74 12.37 1.31
N TRP A 117 3.44 12.07 1.32
CA TRP A 117 2.84 11.08 0.42
C TRP A 117 2.80 11.52 -1.04
N THR A 118 2.56 12.81 -1.33
CA THR A 118 2.66 13.31 -2.72
C THR A 118 4.09 13.15 -3.23
N ASN A 119 5.11 13.40 -2.39
CA ASN A 119 6.51 13.20 -2.79
C ASN A 119 6.84 11.73 -3.07
N ILE A 120 6.30 10.80 -2.25
CA ILE A 120 6.46 9.36 -2.48
C ILE A 120 5.83 8.97 -3.83
N VAL A 121 4.59 9.39 -4.08
CA VAL A 121 3.86 9.06 -5.32
C VAL A 121 4.53 9.67 -6.55
N ASP A 122 4.95 10.93 -6.49
CA ASP A 122 5.63 11.60 -7.61
C ASP A 122 6.95 10.90 -7.95
N SER A 123 7.69 10.42 -6.95
CA SER A 123 8.94 9.67 -7.14
C SER A 123 8.71 8.34 -7.85
N VAL A 124 7.57 7.70 -7.59
CA VAL A 124 7.16 6.45 -8.27
C VAL A 124 6.85 6.72 -9.75
N ASN A 125 6.21 7.85 -10.08
CA ASN A 125 5.75 8.16 -11.43
C ASN A 125 6.86 8.66 -12.36
N ALA A 126 7.88 9.35 -11.84
CA ALA A 126 8.89 10.03 -12.65
C ALA A 126 9.78 9.13 -13.53
N LYS A 127 9.78 7.79 -13.35
CA LYS A 127 10.79 6.91 -13.98
C LYS A 127 10.27 5.59 -14.58
N GLU A 128 8.99 5.24 -14.47
CA GLU A 128 8.53 3.94 -14.97
C GLU A 128 7.81 4.05 -16.33
N LYS A 129 8.45 3.58 -17.41
CA LYS A 129 7.74 3.06 -18.59
C LYS A 129 7.21 1.68 -18.22
N ARG A 130 5.92 1.58 -17.88
CA ARG A 130 5.34 0.34 -17.33
C ARG A 130 4.82 -0.59 -18.43
N THR A 131 5.23 -1.85 -18.35
CA THR A 131 4.61 -2.96 -19.09
C THR A 131 3.32 -3.33 -18.38
N VAL A 132 2.17 -3.09 -19.00
CA VAL A 132 0.86 -3.41 -18.43
C VAL A 132 0.72 -4.93 -18.32
N SER A 133 0.48 -5.42 -17.11
CA SER A 133 0.08 -6.82 -16.91
C SER A 133 -1.29 -7.04 -17.55
N LYS A 134 -1.38 -7.97 -18.50
CA LYS A 134 -2.66 -8.33 -19.15
C LYS A 134 -3.64 -9.03 -18.20
N LYS A 135 -3.18 -9.49 -17.05
CA LYS A 135 -3.98 -10.27 -16.10
C LYS A 135 -4.72 -9.35 -15.14
N GLU A 136 -6.04 -9.53 -15.05
CA GLU A 136 -6.88 -8.84 -14.08
C GLU A 136 -6.65 -9.39 -12.67
N ILE A 137 -6.55 -8.49 -11.70
CA ILE A 137 -6.41 -8.79 -10.27
C ILE A 137 -7.57 -8.13 -9.54
N ILE A 138 -8.35 -8.92 -8.81
CA ILE A 138 -9.51 -8.50 -8.02
C ILE A 138 -9.18 -8.68 -6.54
N ILE A 139 -9.47 -7.66 -5.74
CA ILE A 139 -9.42 -7.70 -4.28
C ILE A 139 -10.86 -7.58 -3.78
N SER A 140 -11.37 -8.64 -3.16
CA SER A 140 -12.76 -8.70 -2.71
C SER A 140 -13.01 -7.85 -1.47
N SER A 141 -12.07 -7.84 -0.51
CA SER A 141 -12.15 -6.93 0.65
C SER A 141 -10.78 -6.40 1.07
N LEU A 142 -10.74 -5.15 1.51
CA LEU A 142 -9.62 -4.50 2.17
C LEU A 142 -10.13 -3.86 3.46
N SER A 143 -9.62 -4.32 4.59
CA SER A 143 -9.96 -3.84 5.92
C SER A 143 -8.75 -3.19 6.58
N LEU A 144 -8.91 -1.97 7.07
CA LEU A 144 -7.93 -1.24 7.88
C LEU A 144 -8.51 -1.15 9.30
N LYS A 145 -7.75 -1.54 10.32
CA LYS A 145 -8.19 -1.50 11.72
C LYS A 145 -7.17 -0.83 12.62
N SER A 146 -7.67 -0.10 13.61
CA SER A 146 -6.86 0.60 14.61
C SER A 146 -5.78 1.46 13.98
N MET A 147 -6.20 2.50 13.25
CA MET A 147 -5.29 3.43 12.58
C MET A 147 -5.17 4.74 13.35
N ASP A 148 -3.95 5.05 13.77
CA ASP A 148 -3.58 6.35 14.27
C ASP A 148 -3.01 7.19 13.11
N VAL A 149 -3.57 8.38 12.93
CA VAL A 149 -3.18 9.32 11.87
C VAL A 149 -2.59 10.55 12.53
N GLU A 150 -1.32 10.81 12.26
CA GLU A 150 -0.61 12.01 12.67
C GLU A 150 -0.50 12.96 11.49
N ILE A 151 -0.95 14.20 11.68
CA ILE A 151 -0.95 15.23 10.65
C ILE A 151 -0.18 16.44 11.17
N TRP A 152 0.87 16.81 10.46
CA TRP A 152 1.73 17.94 10.76
C TRP A 152 1.52 19.08 9.78
N GLY A 153 1.63 20.31 10.29
CA GLY A 153 1.73 21.52 9.48
C GLY A 153 0.43 21.97 8.81
N LEU A 154 -0.68 21.82 9.53
CA LEU A 154 -1.98 22.33 9.12
C LEU A 154 -2.09 23.84 9.38
N GLY A 155 -2.48 24.61 8.34
CA GLY A 155 -2.65 26.05 8.44
C GLY A 155 -1.33 26.82 8.35
N LEU A 156 -1.21 27.94 9.07
CA LEU A 156 0.01 28.76 9.09
C LEU A 156 1.07 28.27 10.09
N ASP A 157 0.71 27.30 10.93
CA ASP A 157 1.58 26.71 11.93
C ASP A 157 2.08 25.34 11.47
N PHE A 158 3.31 25.33 10.96
CA PHE A 158 3.97 24.13 10.44
C PHE A 158 4.42 23.14 11.55
N ASP A 159 4.37 23.55 12.81
CA ASP A 159 4.76 22.75 13.96
C ASP A 159 3.58 22.12 14.70
N LYS A 160 2.36 22.56 14.39
CA LYS A 160 1.15 21.97 14.95
C LYS A 160 0.98 20.51 14.49
N LYS A 161 0.87 19.63 15.49
CA LYS A 161 0.48 18.23 15.35
C LYS A 161 -1.01 18.06 15.61
N LYS A 162 -1.70 17.34 14.74
CA LYS A 162 -3.05 16.82 14.99
C LYS A 162 -2.99 15.29 14.92
N THR A 163 -3.57 14.63 15.90
CA THR A 163 -3.65 13.17 15.93
C THR A 163 -5.11 12.76 15.94
N SER A 164 -5.42 11.73 15.15
CA SER A 164 -6.76 11.17 15.06
C SER A 164 -6.70 9.65 15.04
N HIS A 165 -7.68 9.03 15.67
CA HIS A 165 -7.85 7.59 15.63
C HIS A 165 -8.99 7.20 14.69
N VAL A 166 -8.77 6.16 13.88
CA VAL A 166 -9.75 5.57 12.97
C VAL A 166 -9.89 4.10 13.35
N ALA A 167 -11.03 3.75 13.93
CA ALA A 167 -11.25 2.41 14.46
C ALA A 167 -11.23 1.35 13.34
N SER A 168 -11.97 1.59 12.25
CA SER A 168 -11.96 0.71 11.08
C SER A 168 -12.40 1.40 9.80
N LEU A 169 -11.79 1.01 8.68
CA LEU A 169 -12.22 1.32 7.32
C LEU A 169 -12.30 0.02 6.50
N GLN A 170 -13.31 -0.11 5.66
CA GLN A 170 -13.46 -1.28 4.80
C GLN A 170 -13.80 -0.85 3.38
N PHE A 171 -13.12 -1.46 2.41
CA PHE A 171 -13.35 -1.28 0.99
C PHE A 171 -13.61 -2.64 0.38
N ASN A 172 -14.55 -2.71 -0.55
CA ASN A 172 -14.97 -3.97 -1.15
C ASN A 172 -14.89 -3.88 -2.67
N ASN A 173 -14.55 -5.00 -3.30
CA ASN A 173 -14.62 -5.25 -4.73
C ASN A 173 -13.93 -4.18 -5.58
N PHE A 174 -12.61 -4.15 -5.55
CA PHE A 174 -11.81 -3.32 -6.45
C PHE A 174 -10.82 -4.17 -7.25
N SER A 175 -10.54 -3.75 -8.47
CA SER A 175 -9.60 -4.43 -9.36
C SER A 175 -8.59 -3.47 -9.96
N ASN A 176 -7.54 -4.01 -10.56
CA ASN A 176 -6.61 -3.20 -11.35
C ASN A 176 -7.23 -2.58 -12.62
N LYS A 177 -8.48 -2.92 -12.96
CA LYS A 177 -9.28 -2.28 -14.03
C LYS A 177 -10.24 -1.20 -13.51
N THR A 178 -10.83 -1.39 -12.33
CA THR A 178 -11.72 -0.37 -11.74
C THR A 178 -10.92 0.71 -10.99
N GLY A 179 -9.68 0.40 -10.61
CA GLY A 179 -8.83 1.26 -9.81
C GLY A 179 -8.91 0.98 -8.32
N PHE A 180 -7.90 1.45 -7.60
CA PHE A 180 -7.89 1.44 -6.14
C PHE A 180 -8.81 2.55 -5.61
N PRO A 181 -9.60 2.32 -4.53
CA PRO A 181 -10.52 3.31 -3.96
C PRO A 181 -9.79 4.40 -3.17
N THR A 182 -8.75 5.02 -3.77
CA THR A 182 -7.88 6.00 -3.12
C THR A 182 -8.66 7.21 -2.61
N GLN A 183 -9.64 7.68 -3.38
CA GLN A 183 -10.47 8.83 -3.00
C GLN A 183 -11.29 8.54 -1.74
N GLN A 184 -11.92 7.37 -1.69
CA GLN A 184 -12.70 6.94 -0.52
C GLN A 184 -11.79 6.76 0.69
N LEU A 185 -10.59 6.19 0.50
CA LEU A 185 -9.59 6.04 1.56
C LEU A 185 -9.16 7.40 2.13
N ILE A 186 -8.74 8.32 1.27
CA ILE A 186 -8.30 9.65 1.69
C ILE A 186 -9.45 10.41 2.37
N ALA A 187 -10.63 10.42 1.75
CA ALA A 187 -11.81 11.08 2.32
C ALA A 187 -12.14 10.51 3.70
N ALA A 188 -12.07 9.19 3.87
CA ALA A 188 -12.34 8.55 5.16
C ALA A 188 -11.29 8.93 6.22
N ILE A 189 -9.99 8.91 5.88
CA ILE A 189 -8.89 9.31 6.76
C ILE A 189 -9.06 10.77 7.20
N PHE A 190 -9.28 11.68 6.25
CA PHE A 190 -9.41 13.11 6.55
C PHE A 190 -10.71 13.44 7.29
N LYS A 191 -11.82 12.75 6.98
CA LYS A 191 -13.08 12.86 7.71
C LYS A 191 -12.89 12.42 9.16
N SER A 192 -12.26 11.27 9.40
CA SER A 192 -11.96 10.81 10.76
C SER A 192 -11.05 11.78 11.49
N ALA A 193 -10.09 12.39 10.79
CA ALA A 193 -9.20 13.41 11.34
C ALA A 193 -9.88 14.79 11.57
N GLY A 194 -11.19 14.92 11.33
CA GLY A 194 -11.91 16.18 11.46
C GLY A 194 -11.31 17.28 10.59
N LEU A 195 -10.92 16.94 9.36
CA LEU A 195 -10.37 17.85 8.35
C LEU A 195 -11.34 18.03 7.17
N THR A 196 -12.64 17.87 7.41
CA THR A 196 -13.69 17.99 6.39
C THR A 196 -13.67 19.34 5.67
N ASP A 197 -13.37 20.43 6.39
CA ASP A 197 -13.28 21.77 5.80
C ASP A 197 -12.06 21.90 4.86
N TYR A 198 -10.98 21.19 5.16
CA TYR A 198 -9.80 21.09 4.29
C TYR A 198 -10.10 20.24 3.05
N LEU A 199 -10.85 19.15 3.21
CA LEU A 199 -11.26 18.31 2.09
C LEU A 199 -12.06 19.09 1.06
N LYS A 200 -12.93 20.02 1.46
CA LYS A 200 -13.75 20.79 0.50
C LYS A 200 -12.89 21.56 -0.51
N GLY A 201 -11.85 22.25 -0.03
CA GLY A 201 -10.92 22.98 -0.91
C GLY A 201 -9.97 22.10 -1.74
N ILE A 202 -9.70 20.86 -1.30
CA ILE A 202 -8.84 19.90 -2.02
C ILE A 202 -9.66 19.07 -3.03
N LEU A 203 -10.90 18.68 -2.68
CA LEU A 203 -11.85 17.95 -3.52
C LEU A 203 -12.29 18.78 -4.72
N GLU A 204 -12.45 20.10 -4.56
CA GLU A 204 -12.76 21.02 -5.65
C GLU A 204 -11.57 21.20 -6.62
N LYS A 205 -10.34 20.87 -6.20
CA LYS A 205 -9.13 21.06 -7.01
C LYS A 205 -8.83 19.81 -7.85
N LYS A 206 -9.51 19.71 -9.00
CA LYS A 206 -9.40 18.62 -9.98
C LYS A 206 -7.95 18.19 -10.30
N SER A 207 -7.01 19.14 -10.36
CA SER A 207 -5.59 18.88 -10.70
C SER A 207 -4.81 18.10 -9.63
N PHE A 208 -5.17 18.21 -8.34
CA PHE A 208 -4.56 17.40 -7.29
C PHE A 208 -4.97 15.93 -7.46
N TRP A 209 -6.25 15.68 -7.68
CA TRP A 209 -6.78 14.34 -7.91
C TRP A 209 -6.29 13.76 -9.22
N GLU A 210 -6.14 14.55 -10.28
CA GLU A 210 -5.51 14.08 -11.52
C GLU A 210 -4.07 13.61 -11.27
N GLY A 211 -3.27 14.29 -10.44
CA GLY A 211 -1.91 13.84 -10.10
C GLY A 211 -1.88 12.55 -9.26
N VAL A 212 -2.69 12.49 -8.21
CA VAL A 212 -2.80 11.31 -7.33
C VAL A 212 -3.41 10.12 -8.10
N MET A 213 -4.54 10.33 -8.77
CA MET A 213 -5.20 9.32 -9.58
C MET A 213 -4.33 8.91 -10.74
N LYS A 214 -3.58 9.79 -11.42
CA LYS A 214 -2.61 9.37 -12.42
C LYS A 214 -1.55 8.45 -11.81
N GLY A 215 -1.07 8.74 -10.61
CA GLY A 215 -0.17 7.85 -9.87
C GLY A 215 -0.74 6.45 -9.57
N PHE A 216 -2.02 6.35 -9.24
CA PHE A 216 -2.70 5.07 -9.00
C PHE A 216 -3.26 4.40 -10.28
N LYS A 217 -3.68 5.19 -11.27
CA LYS A 217 -4.18 4.81 -12.61
C LYS A 217 -3.07 4.25 -13.49
N GLU A 218 -1.84 4.71 -13.27
CA GLU A 218 -0.64 4.11 -13.85
C GLU A 218 -0.21 2.83 -13.10
N ILE A 219 -0.77 2.52 -11.92
CA ILE A 219 -0.61 1.24 -11.19
C ILE A 219 -1.76 0.26 -11.56
N GLY A 220 -2.92 0.76 -11.98
CA GLY A 220 -4.00 0.00 -12.59
C GLY A 220 -4.88 0.90 -13.44
N HIS A 221 -5.05 0.58 -14.73
CA HIS A 221 -5.84 1.37 -15.69
C HIS A 221 -7.26 1.61 -15.15
N VAL A 222 -7.57 2.84 -14.74
CA VAL A 222 -8.91 3.33 -14.39
C VAL A 222 -9.53 4.04 -15.59
N GLU A 223 -10.74 3.72 -15.99
CA GLU A 223 -11.52 4.51 -16.96
C GLU A 223 -12.25 5.68 -16.26
N ASP A 224 -12.39 6.81 -16.94
CA ASP A 224 -12.84 8.10 -16.36
C ASP A 224 -14.30 8.11 -15.85
N ASN A 225 -15.08 7.05 -16.09
CA ASN A 225 -16.51 6.97 -15.75
C ASN A 225 -16.80 6.76 -14.25
N CYS A 226 -15.83 6.31 -13.45
CA CYS A 226 -16.03 6.04 -12.01
C CYS A 226 -16.14 7.34 -11.15
N LEU A 227 -15.63 8.45 -11.69
CA LEU A 227 -15.57 9.76 -11.02
C LEU A 227 -16.94 10.47 -10.95
N GLU A 228 -17.76 10.34 -11.99
CA GLU A 228 -19.08 11.00 -12.01
C GLU A 228 -20.11 10.33 -11.09
N GLU A 229 -20.04 9.01 -10.89
CA GLU A 229 -20.94 8.31 -9.98
C GLU A 229 -20.55 8.52 -8.51
N SER A 230 -19.25 8.54 -8.21
CA SER A 230 -18.76 8.74 -6.84
C SER A 230 -19.07 10.14 -6.31
N LEU A 231 -18.97 11.17 -7.16
CA LEU A 231 -19.30 12.56 -6.80
C LEU A 231 -20.80 12.82 -6.64
N LYS A 232 -21.68 11.98 -7.23
CA LYS A 232 -23.13 12.06 -7.04
C LYS A 232 -23.61 11.41 -5.74
N SER A 233 -22.74 10.65 -5.05
CA SER A 233 -23.06 9.92 -3.82
C SER A 233 -22.58 10.63 -2.53
N ILE A 234 -22.00 11.83 -2.67
CA ILE A 234 -21.57 12.73 -1.60
C ILE A 234 -22.54 13.92 -1.57
#